data_AF-A0A915UEV0-F1
#
_entry.id   AF-A0A915UEV0-F1
#
_cell.length_a   1.000
_cell.length_b   1.000
_cell.length_c   1.000
_cell.angle_alpha   90.00
_cell.angle_beta   90.00
_cell.angle_gamma   90.00
#
_symmetry.space_group_name_H-M   'P 1'
#
loop_
_entity.id
_entity.type
_entity.pdbx_description
1 polymer ?
#
loop_
_entity_poly.entity_id
_entity_poly.type
_entity_poly.pdbx_seq_one_letter_code
_entity_poly.pdbx_strand_id
1 'polypeptide(L)'
;MVVSCLVASGEVHGQESTGTLAEAMAEHMDGAQPSRDQFTNPAPRRGANVLGAVGDSFRLLTMQHAIRIGFQEKTRRELDGPFFKDYANSVRVPHTWGDGDGWVVNYLGHPAQGATSGWVWINNDPGAEQATLGLSRRYWTSRARALAWSAAYSTQFEIGPYSEASIGNVGLDPKTTGWTDYVATPLGGFAMIIAEDAIDQHFLVWLERRTRQKPLRAIVRSFATPNRSMANLASGRWPWHREGRPLGELGRRPRNEFITTQAEPVAPRGTAVAIGAPAPEGLVIPER
;
A
#
# COMPACT_ATOMS: atom_id res chain seq x y z
N MET A 1 13.25 -6.09 14.10
CA MET A 1 12.55 -6.19 15.39
C MET A 1 12.47 -4.79 15.99
N VAL A 2 11.38 -4.05 15.75
CA VAL A 2 10.92 -2.92 16.59
C VAL A 2 9.39 -2.96 16.57
N VAL A 3 8.82 -2.74 17.76
CA VAL A 3 7.52 -3.14 18.28
C VAL A 3 6.69 -1.89 18.59
N SER A 4 5.36 -2.04 18.47
CA SER A 4 4.23 -1.36 19.15
C SER A 4 4.19 0.16 19.38
N CYS A 5 3.03 0.77 19.10
CA CYS A 5 2.03 1.19 20.11
C CYS A 5 0.93 2.08 19.48
N LEU A 6 -0.35 1.74 19.66
CA LEU A 6 -1.37 2.52 20.39
C LEU A 6 -2.77 1.94 20.15
N VAL A 7 -3.41 1.52 21.24
CA VAL A 7 -4.85 1.28 21.36
C VAL A 7 -5.38 2.32 22.33
N ALA A 8 -6.46 3.00 21.97
CA ALA A 8 -7.26 3.80 22.90
C ALA A 8 -8.75 3.47 22.66
N SER A 9 -9.41 3.08 23.74
CA SER A 9 -10.83 2.77 23.84
C SER A 9 -11.64 4.05 24.11
N GLY A 10 -12.91 4.06 23.68
CA GLY A 10 -13.91 5.04 24.11
C GLY A 10 -15.30 4.63 23.63
N GLU A 11 -16.20 4.38 24.58
CA GLU A 11 -17.59 3.95 24.41
C GLU A 11 -18.49 5.03 23.82
N VAL A 12 -19.57 4.65 23.12
CA VAL A 12 -20.72 5.52 22.83
C VAL A 12 -22.02 4.77 23.09
N HIS A 13 -22.86 5.38 23.93
CA HIS A 13 -24.21 4.98 24.30
C HIS A 13 -25.18 4.92 23.12
N GLY A 14 -26.17 4.03 23.26
CA GLY A 14 -27.13 3.70 22.22
C GLY A 14 -28.27 4.70 22.02
N GLN A 15 -29.02 4.46 20.95
CA GLN A 15 -30.43 4.86 20.85
C GLN A 15 -31.13 3.94 19.83
N GLU A 16 -32.25 3.35 20.25
CA GLU A 16 -33.10 2.46 19.46
C GLU A 16 -33.87 3.25 18.37
N SER A 17 -34.02 2.67 17.18
CA SER A 17 -35.11 3.01 16.26
C SER A 17 -35.59 1.73 15.58
N THR A 18 -36.83 1.38 15.88
CA THR A 18 -37.55 0.21 15.40
C THR A 18 -37.97 0.37 13.93
N GLY A 19 -37.41 -0.46 13.06
CA GLY A 19 -37.92 -0.79 11.73
C GLY A 19 -37.53 -2.25 11.46
N THR A 20 -38.50 -3.11 11.18
CA THR A 20 -38.30 -4.57 11.19
C THR A 20 -37.36 -5.02 10.08
N LEU A 21 -36.23 -5.62 10.48
CA LEU A 21 -35.16 -6.21 9.65
C LEU A 21 -35.68 -7.14 8.54
N ALA A 22 -36.87 -7.71 8.71
CA ALA A 22 -37.50 -8.64 7.78
C ALA A 22 -37.94 -7.97 6.46
N GLU A 23 -38.39 -6.70 6.50
CA GLU A 23 -38.83 -6.00 5.28
C GLU A 23 -37.66 -5.60 4.39
N ALA A 24 -36.54 -5.16 4.99
CA ALA A 24 -35.32 -4.83 4.26
C ALA A 24 -34.61 -6.05 3.64
N MET A 25 -34.84 -7.25 4.21
CA MET A 25 -34.25 -8.50 3.70
C MET A 25 -35.03 -9.07 2.52
N ALA A 26 -36.35 -8.87 2.44
CA ALA A 26 -37.17 -9.38 1.35
C ALA A 26 -36.89 -8.68 0.02
N GLU A 27 -36.61 -7.37 0.03
CA GLU A 27 -36.28 -6.61 -1.19
C GLU A 27 -34.88 -6.92 -1.75
N HIS A 28 -33.96 -7.46 -0.93
CA HIS A 28 -32.57 -7.70 -1.34
C HIS A 28 -32.32 -9.10 -1.94
N MET A 29 -33.31 -10.01 -1.93
CA MET A 29 -33.11 -11.40 -2.34
C MET A 29 -33.58 -11.73 -3.77
N ASP A 30 -34.33 -10.85 -4.44
CA ASP A 30 -34.83 -11.11 -5.82
C ASP A 30 -33.88 -10.64 -6.94
N GLY A 31 -32.76 -9.97 -6.61
CA GLY A 31 -31.85 -9.37 -7.60
C GLY A 31 -30.51 -10.08 -7.84
N ALA A 32 -30.20 -11.16 -7.13
CA ALA A 32 -28.82 -11.66 -7.03
C ALA A 32 -28.64 -13.12 -7.46
N GLN A 33 -28.99 -13.45 -8.71
CA GLN A 33 -28.35 -14.58 -9.38
C GLN A 33 -27.37 -14.03 -10.43
N PRO A 34 -26.04 -14.10 -10.20
CA PRO A 34 -25.07 -13.73 -11.23
C PRO A 34 -25.22 -14.70 -12.41
N SER A 35 -25.48 -14.16 -13.60
CA SER A 35 -25.57 -14.94 -14.83
C SER A 35 -24.25 -15.68 -15.06
N ARG A 36 -24.36 -16.91 -15.59
CA ARG A 36 -23.23 -17.82 -15.87
C ARG A 36 -22.15 -17.24 -16.81
N ASP A 37 -22.38 -16.07 -17.41
CA ASP A 37 -21.50 -15.42 -18.37
C ASP A 37 -20.38 -14.56 -17.74
N GLN A 38 -20.40 -14.30 -16.44
CA GLN A 38 -19.31 -13.54 -15.78
C GLN A 38 -17.99 -14.32 -15.67
N PHE A 39 -17.97 -15.62 -15.95
CA PHE A 39 -16.77 -16.46 -15.83
C PHE A 39 -15.94 -16.59 -17.11
N THR A 40 -16.37 -16.03 -18.24
CA THR A 40 -15.69 -16.19 -19.54
C THR A 40 -15.00 -14.93 -20.07
N ASN A 41 -15.21 -13.76 -19.46
CA ASN A 41 -14.53 -12.53 -19.88
C ASN A 41 -13.35 -12.19 -18.95
N PRO A 42 -12.08 -12.30 -19.38
CA PRO A 42 -10.99 -11.69 -18.65
C PRO A 42 -11.22 -10.18 -18.62
N ALA A 43 -11.24 -9.59 -17.43
CA ALA A 43 -11.26 -8.14 -17.27
C ALA A 43 -10.24 -7.49 -18.22
N PRO A 44 -10.58 -6.36 -18.87
CA PRO A 44 -9.71 -5.75 -19.87
C PRO A 44 -8.30 -5.57 -19.30
N ARG A 45 -7.30 -6.08 -20.03
CA ARG A 45 -5.88 -6.05 -19.64
C ARG A 45 -5.40 -4.60 -19.54
N ARG A 46 -5.62 -3.96 -18.40
CA ARG A 46 -4.95 -2.70 -18.06
C ARG A 46 -3.46 -3.01 -17.91
N GLY A 47 -2.61 -2.24 -18.58
CA GLY A 47 -1.17 -2.30 -18.38
C GLY A 47 -0.79 -1.95 -16.94
N ALA A 48 0.45 -2.26 -16.55
CA ALA A 48 0.96 -1.91 -15.22
C ALA A 48 0.84 -0.40 -14.96
N ASN A 49 0.44 -0.03 -13.73
CA ASN A 49 0.37 1.37 -13.30
C ASN A 49 1.77 1.87 -12.90
N VAL A 50 2.61 2.12 -13.90
CA VAL A 50 4.00 2.56 -13.69
C VAL A 50 4.07 3.86 -12.87
N LEU A 51 3.17 4.82 -13.12
CA LEU A 51 3.15 6.07 -12.38
C LEU A 51 2.79 5.86 -10.90
N GLY A 52 1.85 4.95 -10.62
CA GLY A 52 1.55 4.51 -9.25
C GLY A 52 2.75 3.87 -8.57
N ALA A 53 3.46 2.98 -9.29
CA ALA A 53 4.68 2.34 -8.78
C ALA A 53 5.77 3.37 -8.46
N VAL A 54 5.98 4.37 -9.32
CA VAL A 54 6.93 5.48 -9.04
C VAL A 54 6.51 6.27 -7.80
N GLY A 55 5.23 6.64 -7.68
CA GLY A 55 4.73 7.39 -6.52
C GLY A 55 4.86 6.61 -5.21
N ASP A 56 4.53 5.32 -5.22
CA ASP A 56 4.69 4.42 -4.07
C ASP A 56 6.18 4.21 -3.74
N SER A 57 7.05 4.07 -4.75
CA SER A 57 8.49 4.00 -4.56
C SER A 57 9.07 5.28 -3.96
N PHE A 58 8.59 6.46 -4.37
CA PHE A 58 9.03 7.72 -3.77
C PHE A 58 8.65 7.81 -2.28
N ARG A 59 7.46 7.33 -1.90
CA ARG A 59 7.07 7.25 -0.48
C ARG A 59 7.95 6.27 0.29
N LEU A 60 8.28 5.13 -0.31
CA LEU A 60 9.20 4.17 0.30
C LEU A 60 10.59 4.76 0.50
N LEU A 61 11.16 5.43 -0.51
CA LEU A 61 12.43 6.14 -0.42
C LEU A 61 12.41 7.15 0.73
N THR A 62 11.34 7.96 0.78
CA THR A 62 11.16 8.96 1.84
C THR A 62 11.17 8.32 3.23
N MET A 63 10.45 7.21 3.43
CA MET A 63 10.46 6.49 4.71
C MET A 63 11.84 5.98 5.07
N GLN A 64 12.56 5.38 4.11
CA GLN A 64 13.89 4.82 4.33
C GLN A 64 14.91 5.91 4.68
N HIS A 65 14.94 7.01 3.92
CA HIS A 65 15.85 8.11 4.20
C HIS A 65 15.47 8.85 5.50
N ALA A 66 14.18 9.00 5.82
CA ALA A 66 13.77 9.56 7.10
C ALA A 66 14.27 8.72 8.30
N ILE A 67 14.21 7.38 8.20
CA ILE A 67 14.78 6.48 9.20
C ILE A 67 16.31 6.65 9.26
N ARG A 68 17.01 6.68 8.12
CA ARG A 68 18.46 6.90 8.10
C ARG A 68 18.84 8.23 8.76
N ILE A 69 18.18 9.33 8.40
CA ILE A 69 18.42 10.64 9.02
C ILE A 69 18.06 10.63 10.51
N GLY A 70 16.98 9.96 10.92
CA GLY A 70 16.55 9.88 12.31
C GLY A 70 17.50 9.09 13.21
N PHE A 71 18.13 8.03 12.68
CA PHE A 71 18.89 7.09 13.51
C PHE A 71 20.40 7.01 13.20
N GLN A 72 20.86 7.40 12.01
CA GLN A 72 22.28 7.33 11.64
C GLN A 72 22.95 8.69 11.80
N GLU A 73 23.85 8.80 12.78
CA GLU A 73 24.61 10.03 13.03
C GLU A 73 25.51 10.41 11.84
N LYS A 74 26.12 9.42 11.17
CA LYS A 74 26.91 9.65 9.95
C LYS A 74 26.09 10.40 8.90
N THR A 75 24.91 9.88 8.55
CA THR A 75 24.01 10.50 7.56
C THR A 75 23.67 11.94 7.92
N ARG A 76 23.48 12.27 9.20
CA ARG A 76 23.24 13.65 9.63
C ARG A 76 24.44 14.57 9.46
N ARG A 77 25.65 14.09 9.76
CA ARG A 77 26.89 14.88 9.60
C ARG A 77 27.17 15.24 8.14
N GLU A 78 26.83 14.34 7.23
CA GLU A 78 27.04 14.51 5.79
C GLU A 78 26.10 15.55 5.16
N LEU A 79 25.03 15.95 5.85
CA LEU A 79 24.10 16.99 5.38
C LEU A 79 24.66 18.41 5.44
N ASP A 80 25.72 18.66 6.23
CA ASP A 80 26.32 19.99 6.40
C ASP A 80 27.35 20.32 5.30
N GLY A 81 27.65 19.38 4.39
CA GLY A 81 28.65 19.51 3.34
C GLY A 81 28.19 20.26 2.08
N PRO A 82 29.11 20.59 1.14
CA PRO A 82 28.76 21.18 -0.16
C PRO A 82 28.01 20.19 -1.08
N PHE A 83 26.68 20.12 -0.89
CA PHE A 83 25.75 19.18 -1.52
C PHE A 83 26.09 18.77 -2.96
N PHE A 84 26.14 19.73 -3.91
CA PHE A 84 26.33 19.38 -5.32
C PHE A 84 27.69 18.75 -5.62
N LYS A 85 28.75 19.20 -4.93
CA LYS A 85 30.09 18.67 -5.09
C LYS A 85 30.18 17.27 -4.50
N ASP A 86 29.64 17.09 -3.31
CA ASP A 86 29.72 15.81 -2.61
C ASP A 86 28.87 14.75 -3.28
N TYR A 87 27.67 15.11 -3.74
CA TYR A 87 26.85 14.22 -4.56
C TYR A 87 27.57 13.81 -5.86
N ALA A 88 28.10 14.78 -6.63
CA ALA A 88 28.82 14.47 -7.87
C ALA A 88 30.04 13.57 -7.63
N ASN A 89 30.74 13.74 -6.50
CA ASN A 89 31.85 12.89 -6.11
C ASN A 89 31.42 11.51 -5.62
N SER A 90 30.21 11.39 -5.07
CA SER A 90 29.65 10.14 -4.54
C SER A 90 29.13 9.20 -5.64
N VAL A 91 28.65 9.76 -6.76
CA VAL A 91 28.17 8.98 -7.91
C VAL A 91 29.36 8.29 -8.60
N ARG A 92 29.61 7.03 -8.23
CA ARG A 92 30.71 6.21 -8.74
C ARG A 92 30.27 4.77 -8.94
N VAL A 93 30.96 4.08 -9.84
CA VAL A 93 30.81 2.64 -10.04
C VAL A 93 31.64 1.90 -8.97
N PRO A 94 31.07 0.90 -8.27
CA PRO A 94 31.81 0.13 -7.28
C PRO A 94 33.01 -0.60 -7.87
N HIS A 95 34.14 -0.59 -7.15
CA HIS A 95 35.33 -1.39 -7.49
C HIS A 95 35.44 -2.68 -6.68
N THR A 96 34.65 -2.83 -5.62
CA THR A 96 34.65 -3.96 -4.69
C THR A 96 33.30 -4.67 -4.66
N TRP A 97 33.30 -5.94 -4.23
CA TRP A 97 32.06 -6.69 -4.05
C TRP A 97 31.24 -6.15 -2.87
N GLY A 98 31.87 -6.02 -1.70
CA GLY A 98 31.23 -5.44 -0.52
C GLY A 98 31.33 -3.92 -0.49
N ASP A 99 30.39 -3.32 0.21
CA ASP A 99 30.22 -1.88 0.51
C ASP A 99 30.70 -1.52 1.93
N GLY A 100 31.34 -2.46 2.64
CA GLY A 100 31.80 -2.27 4.01
C GLY A 100 30.74 -2.50 5.10
N ASP A 101 29.48 -2.75 4.74
CA ASP A 101 28.43 -3.06 5.70
C ASP A 101 28.53 -4.51 6.24
N GLY A 102 28.01 -4.71 7.45
CA GLY A 102 27.98 -6.02 8.10
C GLY A 102 27.13 -7.04 7.34
N TRP A 103 27.45 -8.32 7.48
CA TRP A 103 26.78 -9.43 6.76
C TRP A 103 25.24 -9.38 6.86
N VAL A 104 24.69 -9.05 8.03
CA VAL A 104 23.24 -8.96 8.23
C VAL A 104 22.62 -7.87 7.36
N VAL A 105 23.27 -6.72 7.22
CA VAL A 105 22.75 -5.64 6.38
C VAL A 105 22.83 -6.06 4.92
N ASN A 106 24.00 -6.52 4.48
CA ASN A 106 24.26 -6.92 3.10
C ASN A 106 23.41 -8.09 2.59
N TYR A 107 23.10 -9.07 3.44
CA TYR A 107 22.44 -10.32 3.01
C TYR A 107 21.06 -10.55 3.63
N LEU A 108 20.57 -9.63 4.46
CA LEU A 108 19.20 -9.64 4.96
C LEU A 108 18.51 -8.29 4.80
N GLY A 109 19.18 -7.18 5.17
CA GLY A 109 18.63 -5.83 5.06
C GLY A 109 18.42 -5.38 3.61
N HIS A 110 19.49 -5.43 2.81
CA HIS A 110 19.48 -5.07 1.39
C HIS A 110 18.51 -5.96 0.60
N PRO A 111 18.58 -7.30 0.70
CA PRO A 111 17.53 -8.17 0.16
C PRO A 111 16.10 -7.82 0.58
N ALA A 112 15.85 -7.45 1.84
CA ALA A 112 14.52 -7.02 2.29
C ALA A 112 14.07 -5.71 1.60
N GLN A 113 14.98 -4.76 1.39
CA GLN A 113 14.71 -3.56 0.59
C GLN A 113 14.38 -3.93 -0.87
N GLY A 114 15.13 -4.86 -1.46
CA GLY A 114 14.85 -5.41 -2.77
C GLY A 114 13.46 -6.07 -2.86
N ALA A 115 13.08 -6.86 -1.86
CA ALA A 115 11.78 -7.51 -1.80
C ALA A 115 10.64 -6.50 -1.65
N THR A 116 10.82 -5.50 -0.79
CA THR A 116 9.81 -4.46 -0.55
C THR A 116 9.54 -3.63 -1.80
N SER A 117 10.60 -3.20 -2.50
CA SER A 117 10.47 -2.47 -3.77
C SER A 117 9.87 -3.35 -4.88
N GLY A 118 10.19 -4.65 -4.93
CA GLY A 118 9.53 -5.59 -5.84
C GLY A 118 8.04 -5.76 -5.52
N TRP A 119 7.64 -5.78 -4.24
CA TRP A 119 6.23 -5.76 -3.86
C TRP A 119 5.52 -4.46 -4.24
N VAL A 120 6.20 -3.30 -4.21
CA VAL A 120 5.65 -2.04 -4.73
C VAL A 120 5.26 -2.18 -6.20
N TRP A 121 6.09 -2.84 -7.01
CA TRP A 121 5.73 -3.16 -8.40
C TRP A 121 4.51 -4.09 -8.47
N ILE A 122 4.51 -5.19 -7.71
CA ILE A 122 3.41 -6.17 -7.70
C ILE A 122 2.08 -5.52 -7.31
N ASN A 123 2.10 -4.56 -6.37
CA ASN A 123 0.94 -3.78 -5.93
C ASN A 123 0.33 -2.92 -7.05
N ASN A 124 1.12 -2.62 -8.09
CA ASN A 124 0.78 -1.74 -9.21
C ASN A 124 0.68 -2.49 -10.57
N ASP A 125 0.94 -3.80 -10.60
CA ASP A 125 0.79 -4.65 -11.80
C ASP A 125 -0.54 -5.44 -11.72
N PRO A 126 -1.55 -5.13 -12.56
CA PRO A 126 -2.88 -5.73 -12.45
C PRO A 126 -2.87 -7.26 -12.42
N GLY A 127 -3.44 -7.83 -11.36
CA GLY A 127 -3.54 -9.28 -11.18
C GLY A 127 -2.23 -9.98 -10.81
N ALA A 128 -1.14 -9.24 -10.53
CA ALA A 128 0.13 -9.81 -10.07
C ALA A 128 0.04 -10.36 -8.63
N GLU A 129 -0.68 -9.67 -7.73
CA GLU A 129 -0.92 -10.14 -6.35
C GLU A 129 -1.70 -11.47 -6.28
N GLN A 130 -2.48 -11.77 -7.32
CA GLN A 130 -3.30 -12.97 -7.41
C GLN A 130 -2.55 -14.15 -8.05
N ALA A 131 -1.37 -13.91 -8.62
CA ALA A 131 -0.55 -14.99 -9.17
C ALA A 131 0.04 -15.81 -8.03
N THR A 132 -0.40 -17.06 -7.92
CA THR A 132 0.03 -18.03 -6.91
C THR A 132 1.37 -18.66 -7.28
N LEU A 133 2.10 -19.07 -6.26
CA LEU A 133 3.40 -19.72 -6.38
C LEU A 133 3.18 -21.07 -7.06
N GLY A 134 4.01 -21.35 -8.05
CA GLY A 134 3.94 -22.56 -8.84
C GLY A 134 4.72 -22.41 -10.14
N LEU A 135 4.56 -23.37 -11.05
CA LEU A 135 5.29 -23.39 -12.32
C LEU A 135 4.66 -22.54 -13.43
N SER A 136 3.66 -21.72 -13.12
CA SER A 136 2.93 -20.97 -14.14
C SER A 136 3.80 -19.85 -14.74
N ARG A 137 3.75 -19.72 -16.07
CA ARG A 137 4.42 -18.61 -16.77
C ARG A 137 3.96 -17.25 -16.24
N ARG A 138 2.68 -17.13 -15.87
CA ARG A 138 2.11 -15.90 -15.29
C ARG A 138 2.82 -15.49 -13.99
N TYR A 139 3.03 -16.44 -13.08
CA TYR A 139 3.73 -16.20 -11.81
C TYR A 139 5.17 -15.71 -12.05
N TRP A 140 5.95 -16.48 -12.80
CA TRP A 140 7.36 -16.15 -13.05
C TRP A 140 7.54 -14.87 -13.86
N THR A 141 6.64 -14.56 -14.80
CA THR A 141 6.67 -13.29 -15.53
C THR A 141 6.41 -12.10 -14.59
N SER A 142 5.44 -12.23 -13.68
CA SER A 142 5.15 -11.21 -12.68
C SER A 142 6.34 -10.97 -11.75
N ARG A 143 6.96 -12.04 -11.23
CA ARG A 143 8.10 -11.93 -10.30
C ARG A 143 9.38 -11.46 -11.01
N ALA A 144 9.58 -11.80 -12.27
CA ALA A 144 10.68 -11.27 -13.08
C ALA A 144 10.56 -9.75 -13.31
N ARG A 145 9.35 -9.23 -13.52
CA ARG A 145 9.12 -7.78 -13.58
C ARG A 145 9.37 -7.10 -12.23
N ALA A 146 8.96 -7.74 -11.14
CA ALA A 146 9.26 -7.26 -9.79
C ALA A 146 10.77 -7.22 -9.51
N LEU A 147 11.52 -8.23 -9.97
CA LEU A 147 12.99 -8.25 -9.92
C LEU A 147 13.59 -7.10 -10.73
N ALA A 148 13.11 -6.85 -11.95
CA ALA A 148 13.59 -5.75 -12.77
C ALA A 148 13.33 -4.39 -12.10
N TRP A 149 12.14 -4.20 -11.53
CA TRP A 149 11.82 -3.00 -10.76
C TRP A 149 12.69 -2.85 -9.52
N SER A 150 12.93 -3.95 -8.80
CA SER A 150 13.80 -3.98 -7.63
C SER A 150 15.23 -3.57 -7.96
N ALA A 151 15.78 -4.03 -9.08
CA ALA A 151 17.12 -3.64 -9.55
C ALA A 151 17.18 -2.15 -9.91
N ALA A 152 16.16 -1.63 -10.59
CA ALA A 152 16.06 -0.20 -10.90
C ALA A 152 15.92 0.66 -9.63
N TYR A 153 15.09 0.23 -8.68
CA TYR A 153 14.91 0.90 -7.40
C TYR A 153 16.22 0.91 -6.59
N SER A 154 16.90 -0.23 -6.49
CA SER A 154 18.16 -0.34 -5.76
C SER A 154 19.22 0.59 -6.37
N THR A 155 19.35 0.60 -7.70
CA THR A 155 20.25 1.54 -8.40
C THR A 155 19.89 3.00 -8.07
N GLN A 156 18.61 3.35 -8.09
CA GLN A 156 18.13 4.69 -7.71
C GLN A 156 18.44 5.01 -6.24
N PHE A 157 18.28 4.04 -5.34
CA PHE A 157 18.53 4.21 -3.91
C PHE A 157 20.01 4.46 -3.61
N GLU A 158 20.92 3.86 -4.38
CA GLU A 158 22.36 4.12 -4.24
C GLU A 158 22.76 5.47 -4.83
N ILE A 159 22.59 5.66 -6.14
CA ILE A 159 23.24 6.75 -6.89
C ILE A 159 22.29 7.78 -7.48
N GLY A 160 20.97 7.60 -7.28
CA GLY A 160 19.97 8.51 -7.80
C GLY A 160 20.03 9.92 -7.22
N PRO A 161 19.21 10.86 -7.74
CA PRO A 161 19.14 12.22 -7.20
C PRO A 161 18.52 12.30 -5.79
N TYR A 162 17.74 11.29 -5.39
CA TYR A 162 17.19 11.12 -4.05
C TYR A 162 17.59 9.72 -3.57
N SER A 163 18.75 9.63 -2.94
CA SER A 163 19.51 8.40 -2.74
C SER A 163 20.48 8.50 -1.55
N GLU A 164 21.23 7.43 -1.29
CA GLU A 164 22.32 7.42 -0.32
C GLU A 164 23.48 8.35 -0.72
N ALA A 165 23.85 8.38 -2.00
CA ALA A 165 24.83 9.29 -2.54
C ALA A 165 24.42 10.77 -2.38
N SER A 166 23.14 11.11 -2.53
CA SER A 166 22.70 12.51 -2.44
C SER A 166 22.41 13.00 -1.01
N ILE A 167 22.03 12.10 -0.09
CA ILE A 167 21.66 12.48 1.29
C ILE A 167 22.76 12.17 2.29
N GLY A 168 23.44 11.03 2.14
CA GLY A 168 24.46 10.55 3.08
C GLY A 168 25.87 10.54 2.51
N ASN A 169 26.08 11.10 1.32
CA ASN A 169 27.36 11.12 0.60
C ASN A 169 28.03 9.73 0.49
N VAL A 170 27.21 8.68 0.41
CA VAL A 170 27.70 7.31 0.25
C VAL A 170 28.36 7.19 -1.13
N GLY A 171 29.64 6.85 -1.15
CA GLY A 171 30.49 6.88 -2.34
C GLY A 171 31.64 7.90 -2.31
N LEU A 172 31.64 8.86 -1.37
CA LEU A 172 32.82 9.71 -1.13
C LEU A 172 34.05 8.88 -0.74
N ASP A 173 33.86 7.94 0.18
CA ASP A 173 34.82 6.85 0.42
C ASP A 173 34.46 5.68 -0.51
N PRO A 174 35.33 5.31 -1.47
CA PRO A 174 35.07 4.20 -2.39
C PRO A 174 34.74 2.87 -1.70
N LYS A 175 35.15 2.69 -0.44
CA LYS A 175 34.87 1.49 0.34
C LYS A 175 33.41 1.36 0.74
N THR A 176 32.63 2.44 0.70
CA THR A 176 31.21 2.45 1.07
C THR A 176 30.29 2.11 -0.09
N THR A 177 30.83 1.54 -1.17
CA THR A 177 30.05 1.15 -2.36
C THR A 177 30.42 -0.27 -2.75
N GLY A 178 29.42 -1.11 -3.03
CA GLY A 178 29.64 -2.51 -3.35
C GLY A 178 28.75 -3.00 -4.48
N TRP A 179 29.25 -3.95 -5.28
CA TRP A 179 28.41 -4.69 -6.22
C TRP A 179 27.30 -5.49 -5.52
N THR A 180 27.45 -5.76 -4.22
CA THR A 180 26.42 -6.40 -3.39
C THR A 180 25.10 -5.63 -3.49
N ASP A 181 25.14 -4.30 -3.49
CA ASP A 181 23.92 -3.48 -3.51
C ASP A 181 23.19 -3.60 -4.83
N TYR A 182 23.92 -3.67 -5.94
CA TYR A 182 23.34 -3.76 -7.28
C TYR A 182 22.90 -5.17 -7.66
N VAL A 183 23.50 -6.21 -7.06
CA VAL A 183 23.31 -7.61 -7.47
C VAL A 183 22.60 -8.42 -6.39
N ALA A 184 23.11 -8.42 -5.16
CA ALA A 184 22.56 -9.21 -4.07
C ALA A 184 21.22 -8.66 -3.59
N THR A 185 21.03 -7.33 -3.58
CA THR A 185 19.76 -6.69 -3.21
C THR A 185 18.59 -7.17 -4.08
N PRO A 186 18.60 -7.01 -5.43
CA PRO A 186 17.47 -7.45 -6.23
C PRO A 186 17.32 -8.98 -6.27
N LEU A 187 18.42 -9.74 -6.32
CA LEU A 187 18.34 -11.21 -6.37
C LEU A 187 17.89 -11.83 -5.05
N GLY A 188 18.44 -11.35 -3.93
CA GLY A 188 18.00 -11.74 -2.59
C GLY A 188 16.56 -11.29 -2.33
N GLY A 189 16.20 -10.09 -2.79
CA GLY A 189 14.83 -9.60 -2.72
C GLY A 189 13.84 -10.45 -3.50
N PHE A 190 14.21 -10.89 -4.70
CA PHE A 190 13.43 -11.84 -5.48
C PHE A 190 13.22 -13.17 -4.74
N ALA A 191 14.27 -13.73 -4.12
CA ALA A 191 14.16 -14.93 -3.29
C ALA A 191 13.23 -14.72 -2.09
N MET A 192 13.30 -13.55 -1.43
CA MET A 192 12.41 -13.20 -0.32
C MET A 192 10.96 -13.02 -0.75
N ILE A 193 10.67 -12.46 -1.92
CA ILE A 193 9.31 -12.39 -2.46
C ILE A 193 8.73 -13.80 -2.62
N ILE A 194 9.52 -14.73 -3.18
CA ILE A 194 9.11 -16.12 -3.34
C ILE A 194 8.87 -16.78 -1.97
N ALA A 195 9.73 -16.52 -0.98
CA ALA A 195 9.55 -17.01 0.37
C ALA A 195 8.27 -16.45 1.02
N GLU A 196 7.97 -15.16 0.87
CA GLU A 196 6.73 -14.56 1.36
C GLU A 196 5.49 -15.09 0.65
N ASP A 197 5.58 -15.35 -0.66
CA ASP A 197 4.51 -16.02 -1.42
C ASP A 197 4.23 -17.43 -0.87
N ALA A 198 5.29 -18.19 -0.55
CA ALA A 198 5.18 -19.52 0.06
C ALA A 198 4.57 -19.46 1.47
N ILE A 199 5.03 -18.52 2.30
CA ILE A 199 4.47 -18.27 3.64
C ILE A 199 2.99 -17.90 3.54
N ASP A 200 2.63 -17.01 2.62
CA ASP A 200 1.24 -16.57 2.45
C ASP A 200 0.33 -17.72 2.01
N GLN A 201 0.76 -18.53 1.05
CA GLN A 201 -0.04 -19.61 0.49
C GLN A 201 -0.14 -20.84 1.39
N HIS A 202 0.93 -21.21 2.09
CA HIS A 202 0.95 -22.43 2.89
C HIS A 202 0.66 -22.19 4.36
N PHE A 203 1.24 -21.15 4.95
CA PHE A 203 1.08 -20.86 6.38
C PHE A 203 -0.09 -19.91 6.67
N LEU A 204 -0.15 -18.74 6.02
CA LEU A 204 -1.21 -17.76 6.32
C LEU A 204 -2.60 -18.27 5.92
N VAL A 205 -2.75 -18.87 4.74
CA VAL A 205 -4.03 -19.47 4.34
C VAL A 205 -4.46 -20.60 5.29
N TRP A 206 -3.52 -21.44 5.72
CA TRP A 206 -3.80 -22.49 6.72
C TRP A 206 -4.27 -21.90 8.05
N LEU A 207 -3.58 -20.87 8.55
CA LEU A 207 -3.93 -20.21 9.81
C LEU A 207 -5.30 -19.54 9.72
N GLU A 208 -5.54 -18.81 8.64
CA GLU A 208 -6.80 -18.11 8.38
C GLU A 208 -8.00 -19.06 8.31
N ARG A 209 -7.81 -20.30 7.86
CA ARG A 209 -8.87 -21.34 7.91
C ARG A 209 -9.18 -21.79 9.34
N ARG A 210 -8.23 -21.69 10.27
CA ARG A 210 -8.36 -22.16 11.67
C ARG A 210 -8.77 -21.09 12.67
N THR A 211 -8.51 -19.82 12.40
CA THR A 211 -8.92 -18.71 13.28
C THR A 211 -9.83 -17.75 12.55
N ARG A 212 -10.93 -17.31 13.18
CA ARG A 212 -11.79 -16.23 12.68
C ARG A 212 -11.42 -14.85 13.25
N GLN A 213 -10.45 -14.78 14.16
CA GLN A 213 -10.06 -13.53 14.82
C GLN A 213 -9.35 -12.59 13.85
N LYS A 214 -10.03 -11.54 13.40
CA LYS A 214 -9.50 -10.55 12.44
C LYS A 214 -8.22 -9.85 12.93
N PRO A 215 -8.10 -9.41 14.21
CA PRO A 215 -6.88 -8.77 14.69
C PRO A 215 -5.67 -9.71 14.64
N LEU A 216 -5.83 -10.97 15.03
CA LEU A 216 -4.78 -11.97 14.94
C LEU A 216 -4.33 -12.20 13.50
N ARG A 217 -5.27 -12.34 12.55
CA ARG A 217 -4.95 -12.47 11.13
C ARG A 217 -4.17 -11.25 10.62
N ALA A 218 -4.56 -10.05 11.02
CA ALA A 218 -3.85 -8.82 10.64
C ALA A 218 -2.42 -8.77 11.18
N ILE A 219 -2.23 -9.10 12.46
CA ILE A 219 -0.89 -9.16 13.08
C ILE A 219 -0.03 -10.18 12.34
N VAL A 220 -0.49 -11.42 12.18
CA VAL A 220 0.33 -12.48 11.59
C VAL A 220 0.63 -12.19 10.12
N ARG A 221 -0.33 -11.66 9.34
CA ARG A 221 -0.05 -11.18 7.96
C ARG A 221 1.05 -10.13 7.91
N SER A 222 1.11 -9.25 8.90
CA SER A 222 2.06 -8.14 8.93
C SER A 222 3.47 -8.59 9.26
N PHE A 223 3.61 -9.52 10.20
CA PHE A 223 4.92 -10.00 10.64
C PHE A 223 5.46 -11.17 9.81
N ALA A 224 4.59 -12.00 9.22
CA ALA A 224 5.01 -13.15 8.42
C ALA A 224 5.40 -12.76 6.98
N THR A 225 4.93 -11.62 6.47
CA THR A 225 5.33 -11.08 5.15
C THR A 225 5.70 -9.59 5.28
N PRO A 226 6.77 -9.28 6.03
CA PRO A 226 7.10 -7.91 6.40
C PRO A 226 7.39 -7.02 5.18
N ASN A 227 7.96 -7.56 4.09
CA ASN A 227 8.28 -6.80 2.88
C ASN A 227 7.00 -6.41 2.13
N ARG A 228 6.08 -7.36 1.94
CA ARG A 228 4.74 -7.07 1.41
C ARG A 228 4.00 -6.04 2.26
N SER A 229 4.14 -6.14 3.58
CA SER A 229 3.48 -5.22 4.51
C SER A 229 4.05 -3.81 4.48
N MET A 230 5.36 -3.67 4.34
CA MET A 230 5.98 -2.36 4.12
C MET A 230 5.59 -1.78 2.75
N ALA A 231 5.55 -2.60 1.69
CA ALA A 231 5.08 -2.16 0.38
C ALA A 231 3.62 -1.71 0.41
N ASN A 232 2.75 -2.40 1.17
CA ASN A 232 1.38 -1.96 1.38
C ASN A 232 1.32 -0.58 2.02
N LEU A 233 2.11 -0.32 3.06
CA LEU A 233 2.20 0.99 3.70
C LEU A 233 2.64 2.08 2.71
N ALA A 234 3.66 1.81 1.90
CA ALA A 234 4.14 2.73 0.85
C ALA A 234 3.05 3.02 -0.21
N SER A 235 2.18 2.04 -0.48
CA SER A 235 1.00 2.18 -1.35
C SER A 235 -0.23 2.79 -0.66
N GLY A 236 -0.12 3.27 0.59
CA GLY A 236 -1.24 3.83 1.34
C GLY A 236 -2.30 2.79 1.74
N ARG A 237 -1.88 1.54 1.92
CA ARG A 237 -2.74 0.40 2.32
C ARG A 237 -2.31 -0.09 3.69
N TRP A 238 -3.23 -0.78 4.37
CA TRP A 238 -2.90 -1.42 5.65
C TRP A 238 -1.82 -2.50 5.47
N PRO A 239 -0.92 -2.68 6.47
CA PRO A 239 0.16 -3.68 6.40
C PRO A 239 -0.32 -5.09 6.04
N TRP A 240 -1.48 -5.48 6.56
CA TRP A 240 -2.10 -6.80 6.38
C TRP A 240 -3.03 -6.91 5.16
N HIS A 241 -3.02 -5.92 4.27
CA HIS A 241 -3.83 -5.93 3.06
C HIS A 241 -3.46 -7.14 2.17
N ARG A 242 -4.49 -7.78 1.60
CA ARG A 242 -4.39 -8.89 0.65
C ARG A 242 -5.51 -8.76 -0.38
N GLU A 243 -5.14 -8.65 -1.64
CA GLU A 243 -6.09 -8.68 -2.75
C GLU A 243 -6.90 -10.00 -2.73
N GLY A 244 -8.23 -9.90 -2.85
CA GLY A 244 -9.13 -11.05 -2.81
C GLY A 244 -9.30 -11.75 -1.44
N ARG A 245 -8.62 -11.30 -0.37
CA ARG A 245 -8.78 -11.84 1.00
C ARG A 245 -8.95 -10.73 2.07
N PRO A 246 -9.99 -9.89 1.98
CA PRO A 246 -10.20 -8.76 2.90
C PRO A 246 -10.56 -9.20 4.32
N LEU A 247 -10.25 -8.34 5.32
CA LEU A 247 -10.58 -8.54 6.74
C LEU A 247 -11.78 -7.68 7.20
N GLY A 248 -12.75 -7.41 6.31
CA GLY A 248 -13.90 -6.54 6.61
C GLY A 248 -13.47 -5.10 6.88
N GLU A 249 -13.97 -4.48 7.96
CA GLU A 249 -13.63 -3.10 8.36
C GLU A 249 -12.13 -2.87 8.53
N LEU A 250 -11.42 -3.83 9.13
CA LEU A 250 -9.96 -3.77 9.29
C LEU A 250 -9.24 -3.79 7.93
N GLY A 251 -9.91 -4.23 6.86
CA GLY A 251 -9.40 -4.22 5.49
C GLY A 251 -9.81 -3.00 4.66
N ARG A 252 -10.70 -2.12 5.16
CA ARG A 252 -11.07 -0.88 4.45
C ARG A 252 -9.86 0.05 4.45
N ARG A 253 -9.48 0.58 3.29
CA ARG A 253 -8.44 1.62 3.21
C ARG A 253 -8.80 2.76 4.18
N PRO A 254 -7.82 3.36 4.88
CA PRO A 254 -8.09 4.62 5.56
C PRO A 254 -8.62 5.58 4.50
N ARG A 255 -9.87 6.05 4.64
CA ARG A 255 -10.31 7.22 3.89
C ARG A 255 -9.43 8.36 4.38
N ASN A 256 -8.82 9.11 3.47
CA ASN A 256 -8.20 10.38 3.80
C ASN A 256 -9.31 11.35 4.22
N GLU A 257 -9.81 11.22 5.44
CA GLU A 257 -10.58 12.25 6.14
C GLU A 257 -9.58 13.19 6.81
N PHE A 258 -8.77 13.87 5.99
CA PHE A 258 -7.99 15.01 6.42
C PHE A 258 -8.68 16.27 5.88
N ILE A 259 -9.41 16.93 6.79
CA ILE A 259 -9.90 18.32 6.77
C ILE A 259 -10.87 18.66 5.62
N THR A 260 -12.17 18.47 5.88
CA THR A 260 -13.19 19.47 5.51
C THR A 260 -14.21 19.56 6.65
N THR A 261 -13.78 20.16 7.76
CA THR A 261 -14.68 20.85 8.68
C THR A 261 -14.35 22.33 8.41
N GLN A 262 -15.14 23.12 7.69
CA GLN A 262 -16.54 23.48 7.91
C GLN A 262 -17.16 23.80 6.55
N ALA A 263 -18.14 23.02 6.09
CA ALA A 263 -19.19 23.58 5.25
C ALA A 263 -20.38 23.77 6.19
N GLU A 264 -20.67 25.02 6.54
CA GLU A 264 -21.89 25.36 7.26
C GLU A 264 -23.11 24.78 6.53
N PRO A 265 -24.11 24.25 7.24
CA PRO A 265 -25.39 23.95 6.63
C PRO A 265 -26.08 25.27 6.28
N VAL A 266 -26.13 25.59 4.98
CA VAL A 266 -27.04 26.64 4.48
C VAL A 266 -28.46 26.19 4.77
N ALA A 267 -29.09 26.84 5.74
CA ALA A 267 -30.50 26.67 6.08
C ALA A 267 -31.41 26.88 4.86
N PRO A 268 -32.54 26.16 4.73
CA PRO A 268 -33.50 26.41 3.68
C PRO A 268 -34.12 27.80 3.88
N ARG A 269 -33.82 28.74 2.98
CA ARG A 269 -34.58 30.00 2.91
C ARG A 269 -35.99 29.68 2.45
N GLY A 270 -36.91 29.75 3.40
CA GLY A 270 -38.35 29.73 3.16
C GLY A 270 -38.76 30.80 2.17
N THR A 271 -39.58 30.40 1.22
CA THR A 271 -40.31 31.29 0.33
C THR A 271 -41.58 31.71 1.06
N ALA A 272 -41.69 32.99 1.42
CA ALA A 272 -42.95 33.56 1.88
C ALA A 272 -43.00 35.06 1.58
N VAL A 273 -43.62 35.46 0.47
CA VAL A 273 -44.45 36.66 0.24
C VAL A 273 -45.25 36.34 -1.04
N ALA A 274 -46.54 36.59 -1.24
CA ALA A 274 -47.42 37.62 -0.71
C ALA A 274 -48.90 37.17 -0.72
N ILE A 275 -49.64 37.78 0.19
CA ILE A 275 -51.08 37.74 0.38
C ILE A 275 -51.77 38.58 -0.71
N GLY A 276 -52.81 38.03 -1.34
CA GLY A 276 -53.79 38.76 -2.16
C GLY A 276 -55.19 38.22 -1.87
N ALA A 277 -56.07 39.08 -1.37
CA ALA A 277 -57.46 38.78 -0.96
C ALA A 277 -58.46 38.95 -2.15
N PRO A 278 -59.81 38.86 -1.98
CA PRO A 278 -60.58 37.64 -2.24
C PRO A 278 -61.81 37.78 -3.19
N ALA A 279 -62.47 36.62 -3.43
CA ALA A 279 -63.92 36.38 -3.71
C ALA A 279 -64.47 36.60 -5.16
N PRO A 280 -65.68 36.08 -5.50
CA PRO A 280 -66.33 34.79 -5.21
C PRO A 280 -66.98 34.14 -6.49
N GLU A 281 -67.91 33.18 -6.31
CA GLU A 281 -68.79 32.51 -7.31
C GLU A 281 -68.14 31.31 -8.02
N GLY A 282 -68.76 30.16 -8.27
CA GLY A 282 -70.10 29.60 -8.06
C GLY A 282 -70.02 28.14 -8.55
N LEU A 283 -70.61 27.18 -7.85
CA LEU A 283 -71.82 26.45 -8.26
C LEU A 283 -71.57 25.22 -9.20
N VAL A 284 -72.26 24.11 -8.86
CA VAL A 284 -72.67 22.94 -9.70
C VAL A 284 -71.61 21.84 -9.93
N ILE A 285 -71.60 20.74 -9.13
CA ILE A 285 -72.35 19.45 -9.20
C ILE A 285 -71.71 18.41 -10.17
N PRO A 286 -71.70 17.11 -9.80
CA PRO A 286 -70.88 16.05 -10.41
C PRO A 286 -71.66 15.13 -11.37
N GLU A 287 -70.93 14.27 -12.10
CA GLU A 287 -71.29 12.98 -12.73
C GLU A 287 -70.29 12.78 -13.90
N ARG A 288 -69.64 11.64 -14.17
CA ARG A 288 -69.80 10.21 -13.90
C ARG A 288 -68.44 9.53 -14.00
#